data_AF-A0A972GF34-F1
#
_entry.id   AF-A0A972GF34-F1
#
_cell.length_a   1.000
_cell.length_b   1.000
_cell.length_c   1.000
_cell.angle_alpha   90.00
_cell.angle_beta   90.00
_cell.angle_gamma   90.00
#
_symmetry.space_group_name_H-M   'P 1'
#
loop_
_entity.id
_entity.type
_entity.pdbx_description
1 polymer ?
#
loop_
_entity_poly.entity_id
_entity_poly.type
_entity_poly.pdbx_seq_one_letter_code
_entity_poly.pdbx_strand_id
1 'polypeptide(L)'
;MGLKKLFLLSYMVAFVFIGLTLLVDTGLAEFASNQTQDEGIASAIFVESDVRLIHTLQGERADAADNYGWVGVNLRNLNDDGSAEFLVSAPTYSDTLLNQGRVYLYIWQRRIRAPHCYQPSVRDIHRLQRHKRW
;
A
#
# COMPACT_ATOMS: atom_id res chain seq x y z
N MET A 1 -48.98 38.08 7.71
CA MET A 1 -48.55 36.70 7.45
C MET A 1 -48.05 36.13 8.77
N GLY A 2 -48.83 35.25 9.42
CA GLY A 2 -48.73 34.98 10.85
C GLY A 2 -47.46 34.25 11.29
N LEU A 3 -46.91 34.66 12.43
CA LEU A 3 -45.69 34.15 13.09
C LEU A 3 -45.61 32.61 13.17
N LYS A 4 -46.77 31.93 13.20
CA LYS A 4 -46.89 30.46 13.17
C LYS A 4 -46.28 29.81 11.91
N LYS A 5 -46.28 30.50 10.76
CA LYS A 5 -45.65 29.97 9.52
C LYS A 5 -44.13 29.99 9.56
N LEU A 6 -43.51 30.92 10.31
CA LEU A 6 -42.06 30.98 10.46
C LEU A 6 -41.52 29.86 11.36
N PHE A 7 -42.25 29.48 12.41
CA PHE A 7 -41.86 28.37 13.29
C PHE A 7 -41.90 27.02 12.58
N LEU A 8 -42.91 26.77 11.74
CA LEU A 8 -42.98 25.52 10.96
C LEU A 8 -41.83 25.42 9.94
N LEU A 9 -41.46 26.52 9.30
CA LEU A 9 -40.39 26.51 8.29
C LEU A 9 -39.03 26.24 8.93
N SER A 10 -38.75 26.83 10.10
CA SER A 10 -37.52 26.57 10.86
C SER A 10 -37.43 25.10 11.32
N TYR A 11 -38.54 24.52 11.76
CA TYR A 11 -38.57 23.12 12.22
C TYR A 11 -38.33 22.13 11.07
N MET A 12 -38.89 22.40 9.88
CA MET A 12 -38.67 21.58 8.69
C MET A 12 -37.20 21.63 8.22
N VAL A 13 -36.55 22.80 8.28
CA VAL A 13 -35.13 22.93 7.93
C VAL A 13 -34.23 22.19 8.91
N ALA A 14 -34.52 22.26 10.21
CA ALA A 14 -33.77 21.53 11.24
C ALA A 14 -33.85 20.00 11.05
N PHE A 15 -35.02 19.47 10.70
CA PHE A 15 -35.21 18.04 10.45
C PHE A 15 -34.44 17.53 9.23
N VAL A 16 -34.37 18.32 8.15
CA VAL A 16 -33.59 17.97 6.96
C VAL A 16 -32.08 17.97 7.26
N PHE A 17 -31.59 18.95 8.03
CA PHE A 17 -30.17 19.01 8.39
C PHE A 17 -29.74 17.88 9.33
N ILE A 18 -30.58 17.53 10.32
CA ILE A 18 -30.30 16.43 11.26
C ILE A 18 -30.39 15.07 10.54
N GLY A 19 -31.36 14.89 9.65
CA GLY A 19 -31.48 13.68 8.84
C GLY A 19 -30.29 13.48 7.89
N LEU A 20 -29.80 14.57 7.28
CA LEU A 20 -28.65 14.52 6.37
C LEU A 20 -27.32 14.24 7.11
N THR A 21 -27.13 14.74 8.32
CA THR A 21 -25.93 14.44 9.12
C THR A 21 -25.92 12.98 9.58
N LEU A 22 -27.05 12.46 10.07
CA LEU A 22 -27.14 11.05 10.50
C LEU A 22 -26.95 10.05 9.36
N LEU A 23 -27.35 10.40 8.13
CA LEU A 23 -27.16 9.54 6.94
C LEU A 23 -25.69 9.44 6.51
N VAL A 24 -24.90 10.51 6.69
CA VAL A 24 -23.47 10.54 6.34
C VAL A 24 -22.64 9.73 7.33
N ASP A 25 -22.98 9.75 8.62
CA ASP A 25 -22.23 9.02 9.64
C ASP A 25 -22.42 7.50 9.56
N THR A 26 -23.60 7.03 9.14
CA THR A 26 -23.83 5.58 8.94
C THR A 26 -23.16 5.03 7.68
N GLY A 27 -22.96 5.87 6.65
CA GLY A 27 -22.34 5.45 5.38
C GLY A 27 -20.81 5.38 5.41
N LEU A 28 -20.15 6.10 6.32
CA LEU A 28 -18.69 6.08 6.45
C LEU A 28 -18.17 4.93 7.33
N ALA A 29 -19.00 4.37 8.20
CA ALA A 29 -18.64 3.23 9.04
C ALA A 29 -18.62 1.89 8.27
N GLU A 30 -19.38 1.76 7.19
CA GLU A 30 -19.50 0.52 6.41
C GLU A 30 -18.31 0.29 5.45
N PHE A 31 -17.50 1.32 5.17
CA PHE A 31 -16.32 1.19 4.32
C PHE A 31 -15.06 0.72 5.08
N ALA A 32 -15.09 0.75 6.42
CA ALA A 32 -13.96 0.34 7.24
C ALA A 32 -13.90 -1.18 7.48
N SER A 33 -14.93 -1.95 7.11
CA SER A 33 -15.00 -3.39 7.42
C SER A 33 -14.76 -4.33 6.25
N ASN A 34 -14.57 -3.84 5.01
CA ASN A 34 -14.25 -4.71 3.86
C ASN A 34 -12.75 -4.83 3.57
N GLN A 35 -11.95 -4.82 4.64
CA GLN A 35 -10.60 -5.38 4.64
C GLN A 35 -10.66 -6.66 5.49
N THR A 36 -11.52 -7.59 5.12
CA THR A 36 -11.31 -8.99 5.52
C THR A 36 -9.98 -9.39 4.92
N GLN A 37 -8.96 -9.53 5.77
CA GLN A 37 -7.76 -10.29 5.46
C GLN A 37 -8.22 -11.62 4.87
N ASP A 38 -8.15 -11.69 3.55
CA ASP A 38 -8.33 -12.91 2.80
C ASP A 38 -7.14 -13.78 3.15
N GLU A 39 -7.26 -14.57 4.23
CA GLU A 39 -6.49 -15.80 4.46
C GLU A 39 -6.94 -16.85 3.41
N GLY A 40 -7.12 -16.39 2.16
CA GLY A 40 -7.72 -17.08 1.05
C GLY A 40 -6.75 -18.14 0.59
N ILE A 41 -7.17 -19.39 0.75
CA ILE A 41 -6.43 -20.54 0.26
C ILE A 41 -6.26 -20.35 -1.25
N ALA A 42 -5.04 -20.04 -1.69
CA ALA A 42 -4.69 -19.80 -3.10
C ALA A 42 -4.95 -21.01 -4.01
N SER A 43 -5.39 -22.14 -3.42
CA SER A 43 -5.84 -23.38 -4.07
C SER A 43 -6.82 -23.20 -5.23
N ALA A 44 -7.58 -22.09 -5.29
CA ALA A 44 -8.45 -21.85 -6.44
C ALA A 44 -7.69 -21.56 -7.74
N ILE A 45 -6.42 -21.14 -7.66
CA ILE A 45 -5.56 -20.80 -8.81
C ILE A 45 -4.46 -21.84 -9.02
N PHE A 46 -4.00 -22.49 -7.96
CA PHE A 46 -2.89 -23.46 -8.00
C PHE A 46 -3.40 -24.89 -7.78
N VAL A 47 -2.80 -25.85 -8.49
CA VAL A 47 -3.16 -27.27 -8.38
C VAL A 47 -2.63 -27.84 -7.05
N GLU A 48 -1.54 -27.27 -6.56
CA GLU A 48 -0.86 -27.65 -5.34
C GLU A 48 -1.67 -27.26 -4.10
N SER A 49 -1.88 -28.22 -3.20
CA SER A 49 -2.70 -28.04 -2.00
C SER A 49 -2.00 -27.26 -0.88
N ASP A 50 -0.69 -27.07 -0.97
CA ASP A 50 0.16 -26.41 0.04
C ASP A 50 0.48 -24.94 -0.30
N VAL A 51 -0.12 -24.41 -1.38
CA VAL A 51 0.06 -23.00 -1.74
C VAL A 51 -0.85 -22.11 -0.90
N ARG A 52 -0.23 -21.18 -0.18
CA ARG A 52 -0.91 -20.14 0.59
C ARG A 52 -0.63 -18.77 0.00
N LEU A 53 -1.67 -17.95 -0.10
CA LEU A 53 -1.53 -16.54 -0.42
C LEU A 53 -0.79 -15.84 0.72
N ILE A 54 0.39 -15.31 0.44
CA ILE A 54 1.18 -14.55 1.42
C ILE A 54 0.93 -13.04 1.31
N HIS A 55 0.63 -12.56 0.10
CA HIS A 55 0.39 -11.16 -0.16
C HIS A 55 -0.28 -10.97 -1.52
N THR A 56 -1.24 -10.06 -1.57
CA THR A 56 -1.83 -9.56 -2.82
C THR A 56 -1.40 -8.12 -2.99
N LEU A 57 -0.84 -7.81 -4.16
CA LEU A 57 -0.54 -6.44 -4.54
C LEU A 57 -1.69 -5.91 -5.41
N GLN A 58 -2.10 -4.68 -5.12
CA GLN A 58 -3.14 -3.99 -5.87
C GLN A 58 -2.61 -2.66 -6.40
N GLY A 59 -2.97 -2.33 -7.64
CA GLY A 59 -2.73 -1.01 -8.21
C GLY A 59 -3.53 0.07 -7.49
N GLU A 60 -3.15 1.33 -7.70
CA GLU A 60 -3.82 2.47 -7.05
C GLU A 60 -5.27 2.66 -7.50
N ARG A 61 -5.61 2.16 -8.68
CA ARG A 61 -6.98 2.16 -9.18
C ARG A 61 -7.65 0.80 -8.97
N ALA A 62 -8.84 0.85 -8.39
CA ALA A 62 -9.65 -0.34 -8.16
C ALA A 62 -10.42 -0.81 -9.40
N ASP A 63 -10.48 0.01 -10.46
CA ASP A 63 -11.34 -0.21 -11.64
C ASP A 63 -10.72 -1.12 -12.71
N ALA A 64 -9.55 -1.72 -12.45
CA ALA A 64 -8.76 -2.52 -13.40
C ALA A 64 -8.42 -1.79 -14.72
N ALA A 65 -8.78 -0.52 -14.87
CA ALA A 65 -8.65 0.24 -16.11
C ALA A 65 -7.22 0.69 -16.37
N ASP A 66 -6.37 0.69 -15.33
CA ASP A 66 -4.95 1.04 -15.44
C ASP A 66 -4.05 -0.13 -15.91
N ASN A 67 -4.63 -1.32 -16.06
CA ASN A 67 -3.93 -2.56 -16.42
C ASN A 67 -2.75 -2.86 -15.47
N TYR A 68 -2.92 -2.59 -14.18
CA TYR A 68 -1.94 -2.99 -13.17
C TYR A 68 -1.63 -4.49 -13.27
N GLY A 69 -0.34 -4.84 -13.25
CA GLY A 69 0.10 -6.23 -13.34
C GLY A 69 0.37 -6.72 -14.77
N TRP A 70 0.27 -5.85 -15.79
CA TRP A 70 0.45 -6.25 -17.20
C TRP A 70 1.84 -6.83 -17.50
N VAL A 71 2.89 -6.21 -16.95
CA VAL A 71 4.27 -6.75 -16.96
C VAL A 71 4.84 -6.65 -15.56
N GLY A 72 5.44 -7.76 -15.11
CA GLY A 72 6.30 -7.80 -13.93
C GLY A 72 7.74 -8.17 -14.32
N VAL A 73 8.73 -7.56 -13.69
CA VAL A 73 10.14 -7.94 -13.85
C VAL A 73 10.83 -8.04 -12.51
N ASN A 74 11.52 -9.15 -12.29
CA ASN A 74 12.39 -9.31 -11.13
C ASN A 74 13.65 -8.44 -11.30
N LEU A 75 13.98 -7.72 -10.25
CA LEU A 75 15.23 -7.01 -10.12
C LEU A 75 16.12 -7.71 -9.11
N ARG A 76 17.42 -7.46 -9.22
CA ARG A 76 18.37 -7.81 -8.16
C ARG A 76 18.18 -6.83 -7.00
N ASN A 77 18.76 -7.20 -5.86
CA ASN A 77 18.94 -6.38 -4.65
C ASN A 77 19.46 -4.95 -4.95
N LEU A 78 18.55 -4.01 -5.19
CA LEU A 78 18.81 -2.62 -5.55
C LEU A 78 19.29 -1.80 -4.35
N ASN A 79 18.83 -2.14 -3.14
CA ASN A 79 19.14 -1.40 -1.92
C ASN A 79 20.26 -2.04 -1.06
N ASP A 80 20.83 -3.14 -1.53
CA ASP A 80 21.85 -3.95 -0.84
C ASP A 80 21.42 -4.56 0.51
N ASP A 81 20.12 -4.85 0.72
CA ASP A 81 19.61 -5.44 1.97
C ASP A 81 19.55 -6.98 2.00
N GLY A 82 19.84 -7.59 0.84
CA GLY A 82 19.90 -9.03 0.64
C GLY A 82 18.57 -9.64 0.19
N SER A 83 17.56 -8.83 -0.11
CA SER A 83 16.29 -9.22 -0.71
C SER A 83 16.26 -8.78 -2.17
N ALA A 84 15.57 -9.54 -3.03
CA ALA A 84 15.34 -9.11 -4.40
C ALA A 84 14.09 -8.23 -4.49
N GLU A 85 14.17 -7.14 -5.24
CA GLU A 85 13.06 -6.26 -5.57
C GLU A 85 12.42 -6.61 -6.92
N PHE A 86 11.32 -5.95 -7.26
CA PHE A 86 10.71 -6.13 -8.58
C PHE A 86 9.90 -4.89 -8.99
N LEU A 87 9.67 -4.78 -10.29
CA LEU A 87 8.81 -3.76 -10.88
C LEU A 87 7.52 -4.38 -11.38
N VAL A 88 6.43 -3.61 -11.33
CA VAL A 88 5.13 -3.94 -11.94
C VAL A 88 4.60 -2.73 -12.70
N SER A 89 4.07 -2.94 -13.90
CA SER A 89 3.51 -1.87 -14.72
C SER A 89 1.99 -1.72 -14.59
N ALA A 90 1.52 -0.51 -14.87
CA ALA A 90 0.12 -0.14 -15.11
C ALA A 90 0.09 0.80 -16.34
N PRO A 91 0.14 0.25 -17.58
CA PRO A 91 0.42 1.02 -18.78
C PRO A 91 -0.67 2.03 -19.16
N THR A 92 -1.92 1.82 -18.73
CA THR A 92 -3.05 2.72 -19.02
C THR A 92 -3.43 3.58 -17.82
N TYR A 93 -2.56 3.63 -16.80
CA TYR A 93 -2.74 4.53 -15.67
C TYR A 93 -2.89 5.98 -16.16
N SER A 94 -3.87 6.68 -15.60
CA SER A 94 -4.21 8.06 -15.97
C SER A 94 -4.42 8.90 -14.72
N ASP A 95 -3.70 10.00 -14.55
CA ASP A 95 -3.91 10.94 -13.43
C ASP A 95 -4.15 12.33 -13.99
N THR A 96 -3.08 13.10 -14.25
CA THR A 96 -3.20 14.41 -14.89
C THR A 96 -3.32 14.30 -16.42
N LEU A 97 -2.76 13.27 -17.02
CA LEU A 97 -2.83 12.97 -18.45
C LEU A 97 -3.45 11.59 -18.69
N LEU A 98 -4.17 11.46 -19.81
CA LEU A 98 -4.73 10.20 -20.28
C LEU A 98 -3.62 9.23 -20.67
N ASN A 99 -3.67 8.00 -20.16
CA ASN A 99 -2.74 6.90 -20.44
C ASN A 99 -1.26 7.27 -20.29
N GLN A 100 -0.91 8.09 -19.29
CA GLN A 100 0.49 8.42 -18.99
C GLN A 100 1.29 7.19 -18.53
N GLY A 101 0.60 6.16 -18.07
CA GLY A 101 1.20 4.96 -17.52
C GLY A 101 1.82 5.19 -16.14
N ARG A 102 2.11 4.08 -15.46
CA ARG A 102 2.83 4.07 -14.19
C ARG A 102 3.63 2.78 -14.06
N VAL A 103 4.74 2.87 -13.35
CA VAL A 103 5.55 1.71 -12.94
C VAL A 103 5.76 1.80 -11.44
N TYR A 104 5.53 0.69 -10.76
CA TYR A 104 5.67 0.53 -9.33
C TYR A 104 6.96 -0.25 -9.04
N LEU A 105 7.78 0.25 -8.10
CA LEU A 105 8.92 -0.47 -7.55
C LEU A 105 8.57 -1.00 -6.17
N TYR A 106 8.61 -2.32 -6.03
CA TYR A 106 8.40 -3.01 -4.76
C TYR A 106 9.74 -3.33 -4.12
N ILE A 107 10.08 -2.61 -3.06
CA ILE A 107 11.24 -2.88 -2.22
C ILE A 107 10.81 -3.80 -1.09
N TRP A 108 11.39 -4.99 -1.04
CA TRP A 108 11.11 -5.90 0.06
C TRP A 108 11.99 -5.55 1.25
N GLN A 109 11.38 -5.34 2.41
CA GLN A 109 12.16 -5.15 3.63
C GLN A 109 12.48 -6.50 4.26
N ARG A 110 13.77 -6.84 4.30
CA ARG A 110 14.22 -7.82 5.28
C ARG A 110 14.10 -7.18 6.65
N ARG A 111 13.22 -7.70 7.51
CA ARG A 111 13.28 -7.39 8.95
C ARG A 111 14.57 -7.98 9.51
N ILE A 112 15.67 -7.23 9.38
CA ILE A 112 16.93 -7.56 10.02
C ILE A 112 16.72 -7.33 11.53
N ARG A 113 16.59 -8.41 12.30
CA ARG A 113 16.98 -8.34 13.72
C ARG A 113 18.47 -7.98 13.69
N ALA A 114 18.79 -6.76 14.14
CA ALA A 114 20.10 -6.11 14.20
C ALA A 114 21.25 -6.88 13.52
N PRO A 115 21.84 -6.37 12.43
CA PRO A 115 23.00 -7.01 11.86
C PRO A 115 24.11 -6.91 12.90
N HIS A 116 24.69 -8.07 13.18
CA HIS A 116 26.00 -8.24 13.76
C HIS A 116 26.93 -7.20 13.11
N CYS A 117 27.15 -6.07 13.79
CA CYS A 117 28.11 -5.07 13.35
C CYS A 117 29.43 -5.81 13.17
N TYR A 118 30.07 -5.66 12.01
CA TYR A 118 31.46 -6.07 11.86
C TYR A 118 32.28 -5.31 12.92
N GLN A 119 32.60 -5.98 14.02
CA GLN A 119 33.58 -5.53 14.98
C GLN A 119 34.93 -5.93 14.39
N PRO A 120 35.73 -4.99 13.82
CA PRO A 120 37.09 -5.34 13.45
C PRO A 120 37.78 -5.87 14.70
N SER A 121 38.42 -7.03 14.58
CA SER A 121 39.22 -7.53 15.68
C SER A 121 40.39 -6.56 15.91
N VAL A 122 40.93 -6.49 17.14
CA VAL A 122 42.11 -5.65 17.43
C VAL A 122 43.29 -5.95 16.48
N ARG A 123 43.34 -7.17 15.89
CA ARG A 123 44.35 -7.56 14.89
C ARG A 123 44.19 -6.83 13.54
N ASP A 124 42.98 -6.42 13.17
CA ASP A 124 42.70 -5.74 11.89
C ASP A 124 43.11 -4.26 11.94
N ILE A 125 42.99 -3.63 13.11
CA ILE A 125 43.41 -2.23 13.34
C ILE A 125 44.94 -2.09 13.25
N HIS A 126 45.70 -3.06 13.77
CA HIS A 126 47.17 -3.03 13.71
C HIS A 126 47.76 -3.26 12.31
N ARG A 127 46.99 -3.83 11.37
CA ARG A 127 47.44 -4.01 9.98
C ARG A 127 47.32 -2.70 9.18
N LEU A 128 46.33 -1.87 9.48
CA LEU A 128 46.08 -0.61 8.75
C LEU A 128 47.03 0.53 9.17
N GLN A 129 47.62 0.48 10.36
CA GLN A 129 48.58 1.49 10.81
C GLN A 129 50.02 1.31 10.27
N ARG A 130 50.33 0.21 9.57
CA ARG A 130 51.68 -0.06 9.04
C ARG A 130 51.93 0.45 7.61
N HIS A 131 50.90 0.93 6.91
CA HIS A 131 51.03 1.42 5.53
C HIS A 131 51.01 2.94 5.36
N LYS A 132 51.07 3.70 6.46
CA LYS A 132 51.20 5.18 6.45
C LYS A 132 52.46 5.65 7.17
N ARG A 133 53.63 5.23 6.66
CA ARG A 133 54.90 5.92 6.92
C ARG A 133 55.61 6.14 5.59
N TRP A 134 55.42 7.32 5.04
CA TRP A 134 56.36 8.02 4.17
C TRP A 134 56.62 9.37 4.84
#